data_AF-A0A6I2GP84-F1
#
_entry.id   AF-A0A6I2GP84-F1
#
_cell.length_a   1.000
_cell.length_b   1.000
_cell.length_c   1.000
_cell.angle_alpha   90.00
_cell.angle_beta   90.00
_cell.angle_gamma   90.00
#
_symmetry.space_group_name_H-M   'P 1'
#
loop_
_entity.id
_entity.type
_entity.pdbx_description
1 polymer ?
#
loop_
_entity_poly.entity_id
_entity_poly.type
_entity_poly.pdbx_seq_one_letter_code
_entity_poly.pdbx_strand_id
1 'polypeptide(L)' 'MAKQGRRAHVMGRKVRRARAHLRAVRRVQRVQVTLGDLIAAAFDSVGSEVRRVAAVLSSAEMALATGRRILITQA' A
#
# COMPACT_ATOMS: atom_id res chain seq x y z
N MET A 1 26.47 11.09 -38.26
CA MET A 1 26.57 11.11 -36.78
C MET A 1 25.31 11.60 -36.05
N ALA A 2 24.11 11.63 -36.68
CA ALA A 2 22.90 12.24 -36.08
C ALA A 2 22.01 11.30 -35.22
N LYS A 3 22.29 9.99 -35.14
CA LYS A 3 21.43 9.01 -34.47
C LYS A 3 21.72 8.84 -32.97
N GLN A 4 22.88 9.27 -32.48
CA GLN A 4 23.30 9.11 -31.07
C GLN A 4 22.66 10.15 -30.14
N GLY A 5 22.52 11.41 -30.58
CA GLY A 5 21.91 12.47 -29.77
C GLY A 5 20.43 12.28 -29.45
N ARG A 6 19.65 11.67 -30.37
CA ARG A 6 18.21 11.39 -30.16
C ARG A 6 17.97 10.33 -29.08
N ARG A 7 18.84 9.31 -28.97
CA ARG A 7 18.69 8.24 -27.96
C ARG A 7 18.93 8.74 -26.54
N ALA A 8 19.95 9.59 -26.34
CA ALA A 8 20.25 10.17 -25.03
C ALA A 8 19.10 11.05 -24.51
N HIS A 9 18.46 11.83 -25.38
CA HIS A 9 17.38 12.73 -25.00
C HIS A 9 16.09 11.98 -24.60
N VAL A 10 15.77 10.87 -25.29
CA VAL A 10 14.62 10.01 -24.95
C VAL A 10 14.87 9.28 -23.62
N MET A 11 16.10 8.83 -23.37
CA MET A 11 16.48 8.15 -22.13
C MET A 11 16.40 9.11 -20.93
N GLY A 12 16.89 10.35 -21.08
CA GLY A 12 16.78 11.39 -20.05
C GLY A 12 15.32 11.76 -19.70
N ARG A 13 14.41 11.80 -20.69
CA ARG A 13 12.97 12.04 -20.45
C ARG A 13 12.30 10.90 -19.70
N LYS A 14 12.64 9.64 -19.99
CA LYS A 14 12.11 8.47 -19.28
C LYS A 14 12.54 8.46 -17.81
N VAL A 15 13.81 8.77 -17.53
CA VAL A 15 14.34 8.82 -16.15
C VAL A 15 13.67 9.91 -15.31
N ARG A 16 13.41 11.10 -15.88
CA ARG A 16 12.67 12.17 -15.15
C ARG A 16 11.25 11.78 -14.80
N ARG A 17 10.53 11.07 -15.69
CA ARG A 17 9.15 10.59 -15.41
C ARG A 17 9.12 9.54 -14.30
N ALA A 18 10.05 8.60 -14.28
CA ALA A 18 10.16 7.61 -13.20
C ALA A 18 10.40 8.26 -11.83
N ARG A 19 11.29 9.27 -11.75
CA ARG A 19 11.53 10.02 -10.50
C ARG A 19 10.32 10.81 -10.02
N ALA A 20 9.50 11.36 -10.93
CA ALA A 20 8.29 12.08 -10.56
C ALA A 20 7.23 11.13 -9.97
N HIS A 21 7.07 9.93 -10.54
CA HIS A 21 6.14 8.92 -10.03
C HIS A 21 6.51 8.45 -8.62
N LEU A 22 7.80 8.26 -8.34
CA LEU A 22 8.30 7.88 -7.01
C LEU A 22 8.08 8.98 -5.96
N ARG A 23 8.00 10.25 -6.37
CA ARG A 23 7.73 11.37 -5.44
C ARG A 23 6.23 11.54 -5.15
N ALA A 24 5.36 11.20 -6.09
CA ALA A 24 3.90 11.29 -5.91
C ALA A 24 3.35 10.26 -4.90
N VAL A 25 4.02 9.12 -4.75
CA VAL A 25 3.65 8.06 -3.79
C VAL A 25 3.90 8.45 -2.32
N ARG A 26 4.63 9.55 -2.07
CA ARG A 26 5.23 9.82 -0.75
C ARG A 26 4.48 10.82 0.14
N ARG A 27 3.22 11.15 -0.18
CA ARG A 27 2.31 11.84 0.75
C ARG A 27 1.31 10.86 1.35
N VAL A 28 1.82 9.82 2.00
CA VAL A 28 1.00 9.06 2.94
C VAL A 28 1.00 9.89 4.22
N GLN A 29 -0.09 10.64 4.46
CA GLN A 29 -0.32 11.23 5.77
C GLN A 29 -0.27 10.08 6.79
N ARG A 30 0.61 10.19 7.78
CA ARG A 30 0.70 9.20 8.86
C ARG A 30 -0.50 9.42 9.77
N VAL A 31 -1.59 8.72 9.47
CA VAL A 31 -2.73 8.63 10.37
C VAL A 31 -2.34 7.63 11.45
N GLN A 32 -2.36 8.06 12.72
CA GLN A 32 -2.29 7.11 13.83
C GLN A 32 -3.62 6.37 13.86
N VAL A 33 -3.57 5.06 13.65
CA VAL A 33 -4.71 4.16 13.76
C VAL A 33 -4.43 3.19 14.89
N THR A 34 -5.43 2.95 15.74
CA THR A 34 -5.34 1.91 16.76
C THR A 34 -5.78 0.57 16.17
N LEU A 35 -5.43 -0.53 16.84
CA LEU A 35 -5.95 -1.85 16.46
C LEU A 35 -7.48 -1.89 16.57
N GLY A 36 -8.07 -1.18 17.53
CA GLY A 36 -9.52 -1.06 17.69
C GLY A 36 -10.19 -0.42 16.47
N ASP A 37 -9.60 0.65 15.94
CA ASP A 37 -10.10 1.32 14.73
C ASP A 37 -10.03 0.41 13.51
N LEU A 38 -8.94 -0.36 13.39
CA LEU A 38 -8.76 -1.35 12.32
C LEU A 38 -9.81 -2.47 12.39
N ILE A 39 -10.11 -2.96 13.59
CA ILE A 39 -11.13 -3.99 13.80
C ILE A 39 -12.51 -3.43 13.47
N ALA A 40 -12.86 -2.25 13.98
CA ALA A 40 -14.14 -1.59 13.70
C ALA A 40 -14.33 -1.37 12.19
N ALA A 41 -13.33 -0.80 11.51
CA ALA A 41 -13.36 -0.58 10.06
C ALA A 41 -13.50 -1.88 9.26
N ALA A 42 -12.90 -2.99 9.73
CA ALA A 42 -13.07 -4.29 9.10
C ALA A 42 -14.51 -4.79 9.25
N PHE A 43 -15.11 -4.69 10.44
CA PHE A 43 -16.53 -5.01 10.65
C PHE A 43 -17.46 -4.14 9.79
N ASP A 44 -17.19 -2.85 9.68
CA ASP A 44 -17.95 -1.94 8.82
C ASP A 44 -17.82 -2.29 7.33
N SER A 45 -16.67 -2.84 6.91
CA SER A 45 -16.37 -3.13 5.50
C SER A 45 -16.93 -4.47 5.02
N VAL A 46 -16.85 -5.53 5.85
CA VAL A 46 -17.27 -6.90 5.45
C VAL A 46 -18.51 -7.41 6.20
N GLY A 47 -19.06 -6.60 7.10
CA GLY A 47 -20.20 -6.95 7.95
C GLY A 47 -19.82 -7.78 9.18
N SER A 48 -20.83 -8.27 9.89
CA SER A 48 -20.68 -8.91 11.20
C SER A 48 -20.17 -10.35 11.20
N GLU A 49 -19.74 -10.89 10.04
CA GLU A 49 -19.20 -12.25 9.98
C GLU A 49 -17.73 -12.27 10.45
N VAL A 50 -17.52 -12.74 11.69
CA VAL A 50 -16.21 -12.77 12.35
C VAL A 50 -15.14 -13.47 11.51
N ARG A 51 -15.51 -14.51 10.75
CA ARG A 51 -14.58 -15.23 9.88
C ARG A 51 -14.07 -14.38 8.72
N ARG A 52 -14.93 -13.53 8.14
CA ARG A 52 -14.54 -12.60 7.07
C ARG A 52 -13.68 -11.47 7.62
N VAL A 53 -14.03 -10.95 8.78
CA VAL A 53 -13.21 -9.95 9.48
C VAL A 53 -11.82 -10.50 9.78
N ALA A 54 -11.74 -11.73 10.28
CA ALA A 54 -10.48 -12.42 10.50
C ALA A 54 -9.67 -12.59 9.21
N ALA A 55 -10.32 -12.94 8.08
CA ALA A 55 -9.64 -13.05 6.79
C ALA A 55 -9.04 -11.70 6.33
N VAL A 56 -9.76 -10.59 6.52
CA VAL A 56 -9.27 -9.25 6.17
C VAL A 56 -8.11 -8.83 7.06
N LEU A 57 -8.25 -8.98 8.38
CA LEU A 57 -7.23 -8.55 9.33
C LEU A 57 -5.97 -9.41 9.26
N SER A 58 -6.09 -10.71 8.91
CA SER A 58 -4.96 -11.63 8.76
C SER A 58 -4.32 -11.64 7.36
N SER A 59 -4.80 -10.77 6.46
CA SER A 59 -4.32 -10.70 5.07
C SER A 59 -2.85 -10.26 4.96
N ALA A 60 -2.22 -10.63 3.84
CA ALA A 60 -0.85 -10.23 3.54
C ALA A 60 -0.75 -8.70 3.35
N GLU A 61 -1.77 -8.10 2.76
CA GLU A 61 -1.89 -6.65 2.56
C GLU A 61 -1.93 -5.92 3.90
N MET A 62 -2.67 -6.44 4.88
CA MET A 62 -2.70 -5.88 6.23
C MET A 62 -1.34 -5.98 6.93
N ALA A 63 -0.63 -7.09 6.73
CA ALA A 63 0.72 -7.25 7.25
C ALA A 63 1.71 -6.23 6.66
N LEU A 64 1.58 -5.95 5.36
CA LEU A 64 2.37 -4.91 4.67
C LEU A 64 2.00 -3.51 5.16
N ALA A 65 0.71 -3.22 5.37
CA ALA A 65 0.23 -1.91 5.79
C ALA A 65 0.63 -1.56 7.24
N THR A 66 0.57 -2.54 8.15
CA THR A 66 0.85 -2.33 9.57
C THR A 66 2.29 -2.64 9.98
N GLY A 67 3.06 -3.31 9.10
CA GLY A 67 4.38 -3.84 9.41
C GLY A 67 4.35 -4.98 10.44
N ARG A 68 3.17 -5.54 10.74
CA ARG A 68 2.96 -6.61 11.73
C ARG A 68 1.97 -7.63 11.21
N ARG A 69 2.21 -8.91 11.49
CA ARG A 69 1.23 -9.96 11.18
C ARG A 69 0.17 -10.02 12.28
N ILE A 70 -1.09 -9.88 11.92
CA ILE A 70 -2.22 -10.04 12.85
C ILE A 70 -2.76 -11.46 12.69
N LEU A 71 -2.89 -12.18 13.81
CA LEU A 71 -3.47 -13.51 13.87
C LEU A 71 -4.69 -13.45 14.77
N ILE A 72 -5.83 -13.95 14.27
CA ILE A 72 -7.05 -14.08 15.06
C ILE A 72 -7.24 -15.56 15.37
N THR A 73 -7.25 -15.90 16.65
CA THR A 73 -7.50 -17.25 17.16
C THR A 73 -8.82 -17.26 17.91
N GLN A 74 -9.59 -18.33 17.77
CA GLN A 74 -10.80 -18.58 18.57
C GLN A 74 -10.50 -19.72 19.52
N ALA A 75 -10.98 -19.62 20.76
CA ALA A 75 -10.91 -20.67 21.78
C ALA A 75 -12.21 -21.48 21.77
#